data_AF-A0A1F8RA23-F1
#
_entry.id   AF-A0A1F8RA23-F1
#
_cell.length_a   1.000
_cell.length_b   1.000
_cell.length_c   1.000
_cell.angle_alpha   90.00
_cell.angle_beta   90.00
_cell.angle_gamma   90.00
#
_symmetry.space_group_name_H-M   'P 1'
#
loop_
_entity.id
_entity.type
_entity.pdbx_description
1 polymer ?
#
loop_
_entity_poly.entity_id
_entity_poly.type
_entity_poly.pdbx_seq_one_letter_code
_entity_poly.pdbx_strand_id
1 'polypeptide(L)'
;MKPLTVRSNRGQGLVEYALILVLVAIVVIAVLVLLGPTIGQVFSSVVTNLQPRGVITGVSAARTGGGSGNDVVVTITVSTDTTVDVSDSQDAAPQTNVTCNGSCTVTLPGVGFNAGTVTVTAAAGGTATASYDPKS
;
A
#
# COMPACT_ATOMS: atom_id res chain seq x y z
N MET A 1 -46.64 61.14 -41.02
CA MET A 1 -46.60 59.75 -40.52
C MET A 1 -45.21 59.19 -40.83
N LYS A 2 -44.43 58.84 -39.80
CA LYS A 2 -43.06 58.32 -39.92
C LYS A 2 -43.10 56.83 -39.55
N PRO A 3 -42.59 55.90 -40.38
CA PRO A 3 -42.66 54.49 -40.03
C PRO A 3 -41.55 54.15 -39.02
N LEU A 4 -41.91 53.40 -37.96
CA LEU A 4 -40.96 52.80 -37.04
C LEU A 4 -40.55 51.44 -37.61
N THR A 5 -39.37 51.40 -38.22
CA THR A 5 -38.74 50.18 -38.73
C THR A 5 -38.35 49.26 -37.57
N VAL A 6 -39.11 48.18 -37.36
CA VAL A 6 -38.75 47.12 -36.41
C VAL A 6 -37.53 46.37 -36.97
N ARG A 7 -36.37 46.56 -36.33
CA ARG A 7 -35.14 45.82 -36.64
C ARG A 7 -35.36 44.33 -36.35
N SER A 8 -35.05 43.49 -37.33
CA SER A 8 -35.20 42.03 -37.22
C SER A 8 -34.15 41.45 -36.27
N ASN A 9 -34.59 40.94 -35.11
CA ASN A 9 -33.75 40.33 -34.07
C ASN A 9 -33.39 38.86 -34.38
N ARG A 10 -32.88 38.59 -35.60
CA ARG A 10 -32.62 37.21 -36.08
C ARG A 10 -31.35 36.54 -35.51
N GLY A 11 -30.66 37.17 -34.57
CA GLY A 11 -29.46 36.61 -33.92
C GLY A 11 -29.45 36.69 -32.39
N GLN A 12 -30.45 37.30 -31.75
CA GLN A 12 -30.36 37.59 -30.31
C GLN A 12 -30.57 36.35 -29.43
N GLY A 13 -31.43 35.39 -29.83
CA GLY A 13 -31.60 34.14 -29.10
C GLY A 13 -30.39 33.20 -29.22
N LEU A 14 -29.76 33.13 -30.39
CA LEU A 14 -28.62 32.23 -30.65
C LEU A 14 -27.40 32.54 -29.77
N VAL A 15 -27.13 33.84 -29.53
CA VAL A 15 -26.02 34.26 -28.67
C VAL A 15 -26.34 34.05 -27.18
N GLU A 16 -27.60 34.22 -26.78
CA GLU A 16 -28.04 34.05 -25.40
C GLU A 16 -27.94 32.59 -24.96
N TYR A 17 -28.37 31.66 -25.82
CA TYR A 17 -28.17 30.24 -25.58
C TYR A 17 -26.68 29.85 -25.62
N ALA A 18 -25.86 30.46 -26.48
CA ALA A 18 -24.42 30.19 -26.50
C ALA A 18 -23.74 30.60 -25.18
N LEU A 19 -24.11 31.75 -24.61
CA LEU A 19 -23.57 32.22 -23.33
C LEU A 19 -23.98 31.33 -22.16
N ILE A 20 -25.22 30.85 -22.14
CA ILE A 20 -25.68 29.89 -21.12
C ILE A 20 -24.93 28.55 -21.27
N LEU A 21 -24.72 28.06 -22.50
CA LEU A 21 -23.96 26.83 -22.73
C LEU A 21 -22.50 26.95 -22.27
N VAL A 22 -21.86 28.10 -22.49
CA VAL A 22 -20.50 28.35 -21.98
C VAL A 22 -20.49 28.38 -20.44
N LEU A 23 -21.47 29.03 -19.82
CA LEU A 23 -21.58 29.06 -18.37
C LEU A 23 -21.74 27.65 -17.78
N VAL A 24 -22.64 26.84 -18.35
CA VAL A 24 -22.84 25.44 -17.93
C VAL A 24 -21.58 24.62 -18.14
N ALA A 25 -20.88 24.79 -19.27
CA ALA A 25 -19.63 24.10 -19.54
C ALA A 25 -18.55 24.40 -18.48
N ILE A 26 -18.43 25.66 -18.06
CA ILE A 26 -17.50 26.07 -16.99
C ILE A 26 -17.85 25.37 -15.67
N VAL A 27 -19.14 25.34 -15.31
CA VAL A 27 -19.61 24.67 -14.08
C VAL A 27 -19.29 23.18 -14.12
N VAL A 28 -19.56 22.50 -15.24
CA VAL A 28 -19.26 21.06 -15.38
C VAL A 28 -17.76 20.80 -15.24
N ILE A 29 -16.91 21.60 -15.90
CA ILE A 29 -15.45 21.48 -15.77
C ILE A 29 -15.02 21.68 -14.32
N ALA A 30 -15.55 22.70 -13.64
CA ALA A 30 -15.24 22.96 -12.24
C ALA A 30 -15.61 21.76 -11.35
N VAL A 31 -16.79 21.17 -11.54
CA VAL A 31 -17.23 19.99 -10.78
C VAL A 31 -16.32 18.79 -11.05
N LEU A 32 -15.96 18.51 -12.29
CA LEU A 32 -15.06 17.39 -12.64
C LEU A 32 -13.66 17.57 -12.05
N VAL A 33 -13.12 18.78 -12.06
CA VAL A 33 -11.81 19.10 -11.48
C VAL A 33 -11.82 18.94 -9.96
N LEU A 34 -12.90 19.33 -9.28
CA LEU A 34 -13.01 19.24 -7.83
C LEU A 34 -13.31 17.81 -7.34
N LEU A 35 -14.17 17.07 -8.03
CA LEU A 35 -14.56 15.72 -7.60
C LEU A 35 -13.61 14.63 -8.07
N GLY A 36 -12.88 14.84 -9.17
CA GLY A 36 -11.93 13.87 -9.72
C GLY A 36 -10.92 13.33 -8.68
N PRO A 37 -10.19 14.20 -7.96
CA PRO A 37 -9.24 13.77 -6.93
C PRO A 37 -9.89 13.00 -5.78
N THR A 38 -11.04 13.44 -5.31
CA THR A 38 -11.77 12.82 -4.19
C THR A 38 -12.20 11.40 -4.53
N ILE A 39 -12.74 11.20 -5.73
CA ILE A 39 -13.13 9.87 -6.22
C ILE A 39 -11.89 8.96 -6.33
N GLY A 40 -10.79 9.48 -6.89
CA GLY A 40 -9.53 8.75 -7.00
C GLY A 40 -9.00 8.25 -5.65
N GLN A 41 -9.05 9.08 -4.61
CA GLN A 41 -8.61 8.70 -3.26
C GLN A 41 -9.48 7.59 -2.65
N VAL A 42 -10.81 7.65 -2.83
CA VAL A 42 -11.72 6.62 -2.34
C VAL A 42 -11.47 5.29 -3.05
N PHE A 43 -11.36 5.30 -4.38
CA PHE A 43 -11.05 4.08 -5.14
C PHE A 43 -9.68 3.50 -4.75
N SER A 44 -8.65 4.33 -4.63
CA SER A 44 -7.32 3.90 -4.17
C SER A 44 -7.36 3.24 -2.79
N SER A 45 -8.13 3.83 -1.87
CA SER A 45 -8.32 3.27 -0.53
C SER A 45 -9.04 1.93 -0.57
N VAL A 46 -10.11 1.79 -1.36
CA VAL A 46 -10.84 0.53 -1.50
C VAL A 46 -9.96 -0.56 -2.09
N VAL A 47 -9.23 -0.27 -3.18
CA VAL A 47 -8.31 -1.23 -3.79
C VAL A 47 -7.24 -1.68 -2.79
N THR A 48 -6.64 -0.76 -2.04
CA THR A 48 -5.63 -1.10 -1.03
C THR A 48 -6.18 -1.98 0.10
N ASN A 49 -7.44 -1.80 0.48
CA ASN A 49 -8.07 -2.60 1.54
C ASN A 49 -8.61 -3.96 1.05
N LEU A 50 -8.95 -4.09 -0.23
CA LEU A 50 -9.47 -5.32 -0.82
C LEU A 50 -8.41 -6.17 -1.52
N GLN A 51 -7.20 -5.64 -1.73
CA GLN A 51 -6.12 -6.41 -2.33
C GLN A 51 -5.79 -7.62 -1.43
N PRO A 52 -5.71 -8.84 -1.99
CA PRO A 52 -5.33 -10.03 -1.23
C PRO A 52 -4.00 -9.76 -0.53
N ARG A 53 -4.04 -9.67 0.79
CA ARG A 53 -2.84 -9.41 1.59
C ARG A 53 -2.18 -10.75 1.87
N GLY A 54 -0.88 -10.87 1.58
CA GLY A 54 -0.16 -12.08 1.94
C GLY A 54 -0.08 -12.20 3.46
N VAL A 55 -0.56 -13.33 3.96
CA VAL A 55 -0.47 -13.73 5.36
C VAL A 55 0.63 -14.76 5.53
N ILE A 56 1.19 -14.82 6.73
CA ILE A 56 2.21 -15.80 7.08
C ILE A 56 1.54 -17.16 7.23
N THR A 57 2.00 -18.15 6.48
CA THR A 57 1.50 -19.54 6.53
C THR A 57 2.46 -20.48 7.26
N GLY A 58 3.72 -20.08 7.41
CA GLY A 58 4.74 -20.86 8.11
C GLY A 58 5.98 -20.03 8.40
N VAL A 59 6.60 -20.28 9.55
CA VAL A 59 7.89 -19.71 9.95
C VAL A 59 8.73 -20.81 10.58
N SER A 60 9.98 -20.93 10.15
CA SER A 60 10.99 -21.73 10.84
C SER A 60 12.26 -20.90 11.03
N ALA A 61 12.95 -21.15 12.14
CA ALA A 61 14.22 -20.51 12.46
C ALA A 61 15.24 -21.60 12.78
N ALA A 62 16.43 -21.51 12.20
CA ALA A 62 17.49 -22.47 12.42
C ALA A 62 18.82 -21.74 12.63
N ARG A 63 19.56 -22.14 13.67
CA ARG A 63 20.93 -21.68 13.87
C ARG A 63 21.82 -22.25 12.76
N THR A 64 22.56 -21.39 12.08
CA THR A 64 23.47 -21.74 10.98
C THR A 64 24.95 -21.53 11.31
N GLY A 65 25.25 -21.00 12.51
CA GLY A 65 26.63 -20.79 12.95
C GLY A 65 26.73 -19.51 13.77
N GLY A 66 27.76 -18.71 13.47
CA GLY A 66 28.06 -17.44 14.11
C GLY A 66 29.37 -17.46 14.90
N GLY A 67 30.17 -16.41 14.76
CA GLY A 67 31.41 -16.23 15.52
C GLY A 67 31.14 -15.79 16.95
N SER A 68 30.72 -14.54 17.12
CA SER A 68 30.43 -13.90 18.41
C SER A 68 28.98 -14.10 18.90
N GLY A 69 28.24 -15.05 18.34
CA GLY A 69 26.86 -15.34 18.70
C GLY A 69 26.25 -16.43 17.81
N ASN A 70 24.93 -16.43 17.67
CA ASN A 70 24.21 -17.24 16.70
C ASN A 70 23.97 -16.46 15.40
N ASP A 71 24.17 -17.09 14.25
CA ASP A 71 23.61 -16.62 12.97
C ASP A 71 22.37 -17.47 12.68
N VAL A 72 21.20 -16.85 12.65
CA VAL A 72 19.91 -17.55 12.53
C VAL A 72 19.31 -17.31 11.15
N VAL A 73 19.07 -18.39 10.41
CA VAL A 73 18.31 -18.35 9.15
C VAL A 73 16.85 -18.58 9.46
N VAL A 74 16.03 -17.65 8.99
CA VAL A 74 14.58 -17.63 9.15
C VAL A 74 13.97 -17.89 7.79
N THR A 75 13.21 -18.98 7.66
CA THR A 75 12.46 -19.30 6.44
C THR A 75 11.00 -18.99 6.68
N ILE A 76 10.41 -18.18 5.81
CA ILE A 76 9.06 -17.66 5.95
C ILE A 76 8.30 -18.03 4.70
N THR A 77 7.13 -18.66 4.86
CA THR A 77 6.20 -18.95 3.76
C THR A 77 4.96 -18.08 3.90
N VAL A 78 4.49 -17.55 2.78
CA VAL A 78 3.36 -16.64 2.71
C VAL A 78 2.38 -17.07 1.63
N SER A 79 1.10 -16.75 1.83
CA SER A 79 0.04 -17.15 0.90
C SER A 79 0.11 -16.44 -0.46
N THR A 80 0.58 -15.18 -0.45
CA THR A 80 0.72 -14.29 -1.61
C THR A 80 1.78 -13.23 -1.28
N ASP A 81 2.08 -12.36 -2.22
CA ASP A 81 3.06 -11.28 -2.07
C ASP A 81 2.72 -10.38 -0.89
N THR A 82 3.70 -10.24 0.01
CA THR A 82 3.60 -9.37 1.18
C THR A 82 5.00 -8.97 1.63
N THR A 83 5.08 -7.94 2.46
CA THR A 83 6.31 -7.57 3.15
C THR A 83 6.24 -8.00 4.60
N VAL A 84 7.34 -8.47 5.15
CA VAL A 84 7.45 -8.90 6.55
C VAL A 84 8.58 -8.17 7.26
N ASP A 85 8.37 -7.92 8.54
CA ASP A 85 9.38 -7.45 9.47
C ASP A 85 9.77 -8.62 10.39
N VAL A 86 11.08 -8.84 10.54
CA VAL A 86 11.64 -9.94 11.32
C VAL A 86 12.48 -9.36 12.44
N SER A 87 12.15 -9.73 13.68
CA SER A 87 12.90 -9.35 14.88
C SER A 87 13.26 -10.57 15.71
N ASP A 88 14.29 -10.44 16.54
CA ASP A 88 14.74 -11.49 17.45
C ASP A 88 14.57 -11.05 18.91
N SER A 89 14.39 -12.02 19.81
CA SER A 89 14.24 -11.78 21.25
C SER A 89 15.52 -11.36 21.98
N GLN A 90 16.69 -11.43 21.35
CA GLN A 90 18.02 -11.22 21.94
C GLN A 90 18.84 -10.12 21.22
N ASP A 91 18.16 -9.07 20.75
CA ASP A 91 18.78 -7.85 20.22
C ASP A 91 19.49 -7.97 18.85
N ALA A 92 19.01 -8.85 17.97
CA ALA A 92 19.38 -8.76 16.55
C ALA A 92 18.87 -7.45 15.94
N ALA A 93 19.65 -6.86 15.03
CA ALA A 93 19.13 -5.77 14.19
C ALA A 93 17.93 -6.30 13.39
N PRO A 94 16.73 -5.73 13.56
CA PRO A 94 15.53 -6.22 12.88
C PRO A 94 15.67 -6.04 11.37
N GLN A 95 15.13 -6.98 10.61
CA GLN A 95 15.05 -6.90 9.16
C GLN A 95 13.66 -6.39 8.80
N THR A 96 13.59 -5.19 8.24
CA THR A 96 12.31 -4.54 7.92
C THR A 96 12.04 -4.57 6.41
N ASN A 97 10.76 -4.56 6.06
CA ASN A 97 10.28 -4.49 4.67
C ASN A 97 10.82 -5.61 3.76
N VAL A 98 11.06 -6.81 4.31
CA VAL A 98 11.50 -7.95 3.53
C VAL A 98 10.34 -8.40 2.64
N THR A 99 10.55 -8.40 1.32
CA THR A 99 9.50 -8.84 0.37
C THR A 99 9.50 -10.36 0.25
N CYS A 100 8.33 -10.96 0.39
CA CYS A 100 8.12 -12.40 0.32
C CYS A 100 7.00 -12.70 -0.69
N ASN A 101 7.32 -13.49 -1.72
CA ASN A 101 6.38 -14.01 -2.72
C ASN A 101 6.45 -15.54 -2.64
N GLY A 102 5.45 -16.15 -2.00
CA GLY A 102 5.41 -17.58 -1.69
C GLY A 102 6.36 -17.98 -0.55
N SER A 103 7.66 -17.71 -0.69
CA SER A 103 8.64 -17.94 0.38
C SER A 103 9.83 -16.97 0.31
N CYS A 104 10.42 -16.67 1.46
CA CYS A 104 11.62 -15.87 1.57
C CYS A 104 12.49 -16.39 2.73
N THR A 105 13.79 -16.12 2.64
CA THR A 105 14.76 -16.46 3.69
C THR A 105 15.50 -15.22 4.14
N VAL A 106 15.63 -15.06 5.45
CA VAL A 106 16.29 -13.92 6.09
C VAL A 106 17.34 -14.45 7.05
N THR A 107 18.52 -13.83 7.08
CA THR A 107 19.56 -14.18 8.07
C THR A 107 19.68 -13.06 9.09
N LEU A 108 19.57 -13.40 10.35
CA LEU A 108 19.84 -12.52 11.49
C LEU A 108 21.24 -12.87 12.04
N PRO A 109 22.26 -12.03 11.79
CA PRO A 109 23.61 -12.30 12.28
C PRO A 109 23.80 -11.87 13.73
N GLY A 110 24.64 -12.60 14.47
CA GLY A 110 25.11 -12.19 15.81
C GLY A 110 24.03 -12.13 16.90
N VAL A 111 23.01 -12.99 16.85
CA VAL A 111 21.89 -13.01 17.80
C VAL A 111 22.25 -13.77 19.07
N GLY A 112 22.77 -13.04 20.07
CA GLY A 112 23.10 -13.57 21.39
C GLY A 112 23.88 -14.90 21.40
N PHE A 113 23.91 -15.57 22.55
CA PHE A 113 24.44 -16.94 22.67
C PHE A 113 23.38 -17.95 23.12
N ASN A 114 22.29 -17.48 23.73
CA ASN A 114 21.25 -18.36 24.26
C ASN A 114 20.26 -18.78 23.16
N ALA A 115 19.36 -19.69 23.53
CA ALA A 115 18.18 -19.98 22.74
C ALA A 115 17.29 -18.73 22.68
N GLY A 116 16.61 -18.54 21.57
CA GLY A 116 15.74 -17.39 21.39
C GLY A 116 14.58 -17.67 20.46
N THR A 117 13.75 -16.65 20.28
CA THR A 117 12.62 -16.67 19.37
C THR A 117 12.73 -15.54 18.37
N VAL A 118 12.44 -15.87 17.12
CA VAL A 118 12.25 -14.91 16.05
C VAL A 118 10.77 -14.59 15.94
N THR A 119 10.43 -13.32 15.84
CA THR A 119 9.08 -12.82 15.57
C THR A 119 9.03 -12.25 14.17
N VAL A 120 8.10 -12.76 13.36
CA VAL A 120 7.83 -12.30 12.00
C VAL A 120 6.47 -11.63 12.00
N THR A 121 6.40 -10.40 11.50
CA THR A 121 5.16 -9.61 11.39
C THR A 121 4.92 -9.28 9.93
N ALA A 122 3.77 -9.64 9.37
CA ALA A 122 3.44 -9.24 8.01
C ALA A 122 2.85 -7.82 7.97
N ALA A 123 3.05 -7.11 6.87
CA ALA A 123 2.43 -5.80 6.63
C ALA A 123 0.91 -5.85 6.62
N ALA A 124 0.34 -7.04 6.40
CA ALA A 124 -1.09 -7.31 6.54
C ALA A 124 -1.61 -7.34 7.98
N GLY A 125 -0.71 -7.27 8.96
CA GLY A 125 -0.97 -7.79 10.28
C GLY A 125 -0.79 -9.31 10.33
N GLY A 126 -0.85 -9.84 11.54
CA GLY A 126 -0.50 -11.23 11.81
C GLY A 126 0.97 -11.38 12.15
N THR A 127 1.21 -12.06 13.27
CA THR A 127 2.55 -12.39 13.75
C THR A 127 2.70 -13.90 13.84
N ALA A 128 3.89 -14.38 13.55
CA ALA A 128 4.28 -15.76 13.73
C ALA A 128 5.66 -15.81 14.35
N THR A 129 5.91 -16.82 15.18
CA THR A 129 7.17 -16.98 15.87
C THR A 129 7.79 -18.34 15.59
N ALA A 130 9.12 -18.39 15.61
CA ALA A 130 9.88 -19.63 15.55
C ALA A 130 11.06 -19.57 16.53
N SER A 131 11.30 -20.66 17.24
CA SER A 131 12.42 -20.78 18.18
C SER A 131 13.66 -21.33 17.48
N TYR A 132 14.84 -20.97 17.99
CA TYR A 132 16.11 -21.57 17.61
C TYR A 132 16.91 -21.98 18.84
N ASP A 133 17.75 -23.00 18.65
CA ASP A 133 18.61 -23.57 19.70
C ASP A 133 19.80 -22.65 20.05
N PRO A 134 20.30 -22.72 21.30
CA PRO A 134 21.46 -21.94 21.74
C PRO A 134 22.72 -22.39 21.01
N LYS A 135 23.80 -21.58 21.04
CA LYS A 135 25.11 -21.99 20.55
C LYS A 135 25.64 -23.17 21.37
N SER A 136 26.01 -24.27 20.70
CA SER A 136 26.62 -25.46 21.31
C SER A 136 28.09 -25.26 21.61
#